data_AF-A0A4R7VI15-F1
#
_entry.id   AF-A0A4R7VI15-F1
#
_cell.length_a   1.000
_cell.length_b   1.000
_cell.length_c   1.000
_cell.angle_alpha   90.00
_cell.angle_beta   90.00
_cell.angle_gamma   90.00
#
_symmetry.space_group_name_H-M   'P 1'
#
loop_
_entity.id
_entity.type
_entity.pdbx_description
1 polymer ?
#
loop_
_entity_poly.entity_id
_entity_poly.type
_entity_poly.pdbx_seq_one_letter_code
_entity_poly.pdbx_strand_id
1 'polypeptide(L)'
;MRLSVLDHGHRLRARLFFRATGRDTPDIVRMLLYRPDFFSRALLAVTAPAMRGPSFWTAGEREYLAMRTAQLHQCPFCVDSHAELTRIAGNGEITPEDPSSARPELRAVRAFLDSTQTPDRVGRVTEVPRAAVEEALRVDLVWNVVNRIANAFGFVLRGDQVHSGTRALHRFGYRFPGFLLAGGAPEDDPIEALREVVRRTPVGDDVKFYAALVRNASYRVTDEDFDRLRAAGHSEDEIFELTAATSVDAALRSYDAGMRALA
;
A
#
# COMPACT_ATOMS: atom_id res chain seq x y z
N MET A 1 10.42 13.57 3.53
CA MET A 1 9.02 13.42 3.05
C MET A 1 8.23 14.67 3.42
N ARG A 2 6.97 14.84 2.99
CA ARG A 2 6.15 16.01 3.36
C ARG A 2 5.92 16.16 4.87
N LEU A 3 5.93 15.04 5.58
CA LEU A 3 5.96 14.99 7.04
C LEU A 3 7.40 14.79 7.52
N SER A 4 7.91 15.76 8.28
CA SER A 4 9.27 15.71 8.84
C SER A 4 9.40 14.62 9.91
N VAL A 5 8.30 14.30 10.59
CA VAL A 5 8.22 13.29 11.63
C VAL A 5 8.49 11.87 11.09
N LEU A 6 8.23 11.63 9.80
CA LEU A 6 8.61 10.40 9.12
C LEU A 6 10.12 10.28 8.90
N ASP A 7 10.88 11.37 9.01
CA ASP A 7 12.32 11.35 8.92
C ASP A 7 12.98 11.30 10.31
N HIS A 8 12.34 11.86 11.35
CA HIS A 8 13.00 12.11 12.64
C HIS A 8 12.25 11.63 13.88
N GLY A 9 10.94 11.41 13.82
CA GLY A 9 10.08 11.08 14.97
C GLY A 9 10.06 9.60 15.39
N HIS A 10 11.06 8.83 14.98
CA HIS A 10 11.07 7.38 15.19
C HIS A 10 11.35 6.97 16.63
N ARG A 11 10.71 5.89 17.08
CA ARG A 11 11.02 5.24 18.38
C ARG A 11 12.47 4.77 18.41
N LEU A 12 13.05 4.66 19.61
CA LEU A 12 14.48 4.32 19.81
C LEU A 12 14.93 3.08 19.02
N ARG A 13 14.14 2.00 19.05
CA ARG A 13 14.43 0.77 18.32
C ARG A 13 14.51 0.93 16.80
N ALA A 14 13.64 1.76 16.21
CA ALA A 14 13.66 2.05 14.77
C ALA A 14 14.86 2.94 14.41
N ARG A 15 15.19 3.92 15.26
CA ARG A 15 16.41 4.74 15.10
C ARG A 15 17.68 3.90 15.15
N LEU A 16 17.76 2.92 16.06
CA LEU A 16 18.88 1.98 16.14
C LEU A 16 18.96 1.08 14.90
N PHE A 17 17.81 0.60 14.41
CA PHE A 17 17.74 -0.17 13.17
C PHE A 17 18.26 0.62 11.96
N PHE A 18 17.83 1.86 11.75
CA PHE A 18 18.32 2.70 10.65
C PHE A 18 19.82 2.97 10.73
N ARG A 19 20.36 3.13 11.94
CA ARG A 19 21.81 3.28 12.14
C ARG A 19 22.56 2.01 11.71
N ALA A 20 22.00 0.83 12.00
CA ALA A 20 22.60 -0.44 11.64
C ALA A 20 22.49 -0.78 10.15
N THR A 21 21.39 -0.41 9.49
CA THR A 21 21.14 -0.73 8.08
C THR A 21 21.64 0.32 7.09
N GLY A 22 22.12 1.46 7.57
CA GLY A 22 22.66 2.54 6.72
C GLY A 22 21.63 3.61 6.33
N ARG A 23 22.14 4.67 5.68
CA ARG A 23 21.40 5.94 5.48
C ARG A 23 20.34 5.91 4.36
N ASP A 24 20.42 4.98 3.42
CA ASP A 24 19.50 4.88 2.28
C ASP A 24 18.26 4.03 2.58
N THR A 25 17.69 4.17 3.78
CA THR A 25 16.42 3.52 4.12
C THR A 25 15.30 4.06 3.24
N PRO A 26 14.57 3.20 2.48
CA PRO A 26 13.45 3.62 1.64
C PRO A 26 12.34 4.32 2.43
N ASP A 27 11.67 5.29 1.80
CA ASP A 27 10.60 6.08 2.44
C ASP A 27 9.48 5.20 3.00
N ILE A 28 9.12 4.12 2.29
CA ILE A 28 8.16 3.12 2.77
C ILE A 28 8.56 2.48 4.11
N VAL A 29 9.85 2.19 4.30
CA VAL A 29 10.35 1.58 5.53
C VAL A 29 10.28 2.57 6.69
N ARG A 30 10.63 3.83 6.45
CA ARG A 30 10.48 4.89 7.46
C ARG A 30 9.01 5.04 7.86
N MET A 31 8.12 5.10 6.89
CA MET A 31 6.68 5.23 7.12
C MET A 31 6.12 4.04 7.92
N LEU A 32 6.48 2.80 7.57
CA LEU A 32 6.04 1.60 8.29
C LEU A 32 6.52 1.55 9.75
N LEU A 33 7.70 2.10 10.06
CA LEU A 33 8.29 2.05 11.40
C LEU A 33 7.94 3.25 12.29
N TYR A 34 7.26 4.27 11.76
CA TYR A 34 6.92 5.48 12.51
C TYR A 34 5.94 5.20 13.67
N ARG A 35 4.73 4.72 13.35
CA ARG A 35 3.69 4.34 14.34
C ARG A 35 3.09 2.98 13.98
N PRO A 36 3.86 1.89 14.14
CA PRO A 36 3.47 0.58 13.63
C PRO A 36 2.22 0.01 14.29
N ASP A 37 1.97 0.35 15.57
CA ASP A 37 0.78 -0.08 16.32
C ASP A 37 -0.52 0.55 15.79
N PHE A 38 -0.43 1.70 15.12
CA PHE A 38 -1.60 2.41 14.61
C PHE A 38 -2.14 1.75 13.34
N PHE A 39 -1.30 1.47 12.33
CA PHE A 39 -1.77 0.91 11.07
C PHE A 39 -0.80 -0.11 10.42
N SER A 40 0.52 0.05 10.57
CA SER A 40 1.49 -0.77 9.82
C SER A 40 1.40 -2.25 10.15
N ARG A 41 1.12 -2.61 11.41
CA ARG A 41 0.99 -4.01 11.83
C ARG A 41 -0.17 -4.70 11.10
N ALA A 42 -1.34 -4.07 11.06
CA ALA A 42 -2.51 -4.57 10.35
C ALA A 42 -2.25 -4.66 8.84
N LEU A 43 -1.68 -3.60 8.24
CA LEU A 43 -1.34 -3.60 6.82
C LEU A 43 -0.38 -4.74 6.46
N LEU A 44 0.72 -4.89 7.19
CA LEU A 44 1.73 -5.93 6.92
C LEU A 44 1.20 -7.35 7.15
N ALA A 45 0.25 -7.53 8.06
CA ALA A 45 -0.44 -8.80 8.28
C ALA A 45 -1.31 -9.21 7.08
N VAL A 46 -1.79 -8.25 6.26
CA VAL A 46 -2.37 -8.52 4.93
C VAL A 46 -1.28 -8.67 3.87
N THR A 47 -0.29 -7.77 3.83
CA THR A 47 0.72 -7.69 2.76
C THR A 47 1.54 -8.97 2.63
N ALA A 48 2.11 -9.48 3.72
CA ALA A 48 3.02 -10.63 3.66
C ALA A 48 2.36 -11.90 3.08
N PRO A 49 1.19 -12.36 3.56
CA PRO A 49 0.51 -13.50 2.96
C PRO A 49 0.00 -13.19 1.54
N ALA A 50 -0.54 -11.99 1.29
CA ALA A 50 -1.03 -11.62 -0.05
C ALA A 50 0.10 -11.70 -1.09
N MET A 51 1.29 -11.17 -0.78
CA MET A 51 2.40 -11.06 -1.74
C MET A 51 3.30 -12.29 -1.82
N ARG A 52 3.41 -13.09 -0.74
CA ARG A 52 4.38 -14.21 -0.67
C ARG A 52 3.83 -15.49 -0.08
N GLY A 53 2.58 -15.53 0.37
CA GLY A 53 1.91 -16.76 0.78
C GLY A 53 1.59 -17.68 -0.41
N PRO A 54 1.14 -18.92 -0.14
CA PRO A 54 0.57 -19.80 -1.16
C PRO A 54 -0.57 -19.09 -1.90
N SER A 55 -0.58 -19.18 -3.23
CA SER A 55 -1.55 -18.46 -4.06
C SER A 55 -1.65 -19.11 -5.44
N PHE A 56 -2.79 -18.90 -6.10
CA PHE A 56 -2.96 -19.17 -7.53
C PHE A 56 -2.05 -18.31 -8.42
N TRP A 57 -1.69 -17.12 -7.92
CA TRP A 57 -0.85 -16.16 -8.62
C TRP A 57 0.62 -16.35 -8.28
N THR A 58 1.48 -16.32 -9.29
CA THR A 58 2.92 -16.36 -9.05
C THR A 58 3.37 -15.09 -8.32
N ALA A 59 4.57 -15.11 -7.73
CA ALA A 59 5.11 -13.90 -7.10
C ALA A 59 5.22 -12.75 -8.12
N GLY A 60 5.67 -13.03 -9.35
CA GLY A 60 5.72 -12.04 -10.43
C GLY A 60 4.34 -11.48 -10.80
N GLU A 61 3.32 -12.33 -10.90
CA GLU A 61 1.96 -11.88 -11.21
C GLU A 61 1.38 -10.95 -10.13
N ARG A 62 1.67 -11.22 -8.85
CA ARG A 62 1.25 -10.36 -7.74
C ARG A 62 1.96 -9.00 -7.75
N GLU A 63 3.25 -8.99 -8.05
CA GLU A 63 4.01 -7.74 -8.25
C GLU A 63 3.50 -6.97 -9.48
N TYR A 64 3.10 -7.67 -10.54
CA TYR A 64 2.48 -7.04 -11.70
C TYR A 64 1.14 -6.40 -11.35
N LEU A 65 0.26 -7.09 -10.61
CA LEU A 65 -1.00 -6.50 -10.13
C LEU A 65 -0.75 -5.27 -9.24
N ALA A 66 0.27 -5.31 -8.38
CA ALA A 66 0.71 -4.17 -7.58
C ALA A 66 1.13 -2.97 -8.44
N MET A 67 1.99 -3.22 -9.43
CA MET A 67 2.46 -2.21 -10.40
C MET A 67 1.29 -1.58 -11.16
N ARG A 68 0.37 -2.41 -11.69
CA ARG A 68 -0.79 -1.92 -12.42
C ARG A 68 -1.72 -1.07 -11.54
N THR A 69 -1.82 -1.40 -10.25
CA THR A 69 -2.56 -0.60 -9.26
C THR A 69 -1.86 0.73 -9.01
N ALA A 70 -0.52 0.73 -8.95
CA ALA A 70 0.27 1.96 -8.83
C ALA A 70 0.14 2.88 -10.06
N GLN A 71 0.04 2.32 -11.26
CA GLN A 71 -0.23 3.10 -12.48
C GLN A 71 -1.58 3.82 -12.42
N LEU A 72 -2.63 3.15 -11.95
CA LEU A 72 -3.95 3.75 -11.76
C LEU A 72 -3.90 4.94 -10.79
N HIS A 73 -3.16 4.79 -9.68
CA HIS A 73 -2.98 5.84 -8.68
C HIS A 73 -1.93 6.88 -9.06
N GLN A 74 -1.29 6.77 -10.22
CA GLN A 74 -0.21 7.65 -10.66
C GLN A 74 0.90 7.77 -9.60
N CYS A 75 1.38 6.62 -9.10
CA CYS A 75 2.39 6.55 -8.04
C CYS A 75 3.75 6.08 -8.59
N PRO A 76 4.68 6.99 -8.97
CA PRO A 76 5.95 6.62 -9.59
C PRO A 76 6.81 5.71 -8.72
N PHE A 77 6.87 5.98 -7.41
CA PHE A 77 7.61 5.17 -6.43
C PHE A 77 7.21 3.69 -6.51
N CYS A 78 5.90 3.41 -6.53
CA CYS A 78 5.39 2.05 -6.58
C CYS A 78 5.44 1.47 -8.01
N VAL A 79 5.22 2.28 -9.05
CA VAL A 79 5.35 1.81 -10.45
C VAL A 79 6.75 1.26 -10.69
N ASP A 80 7.79 2.03 -10.38
CA ASP A 80 9.17 1.65 -10.66
C ASP A 80 9.61 0.46 -9.78
N SER A 81 9.26 0.50 -8.48
CA SER A 81 9.60 -0.57 -7.54
C SER A 81 8.95 -1.91 -7.92
N HIS A 82 7.67 -1.90 -8.29
CA HIS A 82 6.96 -3.13 -8.65
C HIS A 82 7.27 -3.61 -10.07
N ALA A 83 7.63 -2.73 -11.00
CA ALA A 83 8.18 -3.15 -12.28
C ALA A 83 9.46 -3.97 -12.08
N GLU A 84 10.38 -3.49 -11.23
CA GLU A 84 11.60 -4.22 -10.93
C GLU A 84 11.33 -5.53 -10.16
N LEU A 85 10.44 -5.52 -9.17
CA LEU A 85 10.04 -6.73 -8.45
C LEU A 85 9.38 -7.76 -9.36
N THR A 86 8.61 -7.32 -10.35
CA THR A 86 8.02 -8.19 -11.37
C THR A 86 9.11 -8.88 -12.19
N ARG A 87 10.17 -8.17 -12.59
CA ARG A 87 11.31 -8.78 -13.29
C ARG A 87 12.05 -9.80 -12.42
N ILE A 88 12.31 -9.45 -11.15
CA ILE A 88 13.03 -10.32 -10.21
C ILE A 88 12.20 -11.57 -9.87
N ALA A 89 10.92 -11.40 -9.57
CA ALA A 89 10.06 -12.46 -9.05
C ALA A 89 9.36 -13.28 -10.15
N GLY A 90 9.17 -12.69 -11.33
CA GLY A 90 8.48 -13.32 -12.45
C GLY A 90 9.35 -14.29 -13.24
N ASN A 91 10.68 -14.23 -13.12
CA ASN A 91 11.60 -15.14 -13.80
C ASN A 91 11.31 -15.31 -15.32
N GLY A 92 10.85 -14.24 -15.98
CA GLY A 92 10.47 -14.21 -17.39
C GLY A 92 9.01 -14.59 -17.73
N GLU A 93 8.20 -15.01 -16.75
CA GLU A 93 6.78 -15.37 -16.95
C GLU A 93 5.90 -14.18 -17.32
N ILE A 94 6.27 -12.98 -16.84
CA ILE A 94 5.52 -11.75 -17.04
C ILE A 94 6.48 -10.58 -17.23
N THR A 95 6.19 -9.74 -18.21
CA THR A 95 6.99 -8.56 -18.54
C THR A 95 6.22 -7.30 -18.12
N PRO A 96 6.78 -6.45 -17.25
CA PRO A 96 6.10 -5.26 -16.74
C PRO A 96 5.59 -4.34 -17.85
N GLU A 97 6.41 -4.14 -18.89
CA GLU A 97 6.16 -3.21 -19.98
C GLU A 97 5.19 -3.76 -21.04
N ASP A 98 4.96 -5.07 -21.05
CA ASP A 98 4.14 -5.75 -22.06
C ASP A 98 2.91 -6.40 -21.42
N PRO A 99 1.74 -5.72 -21.43
CA PRO A 99 0.50 -6.29 -20.92
C PRO A 99 0.02 -7.55 -21.65
N SER A 100 0.52 -7.82 -22.87
CA SER A 100 0.16 -9.04 -23.60
C SER A 100 0.82 -10.29 -23.03
N SER A 101 1.94 -10.12 -22.29
CA SER A 101 2.62 -11.21 -21.57
C SER A 101 1.78 -11.82 -20.44
N ALA A 102 0.83 -11.06 -19.88
CA ALA A 102 -0.07 -11.55 -18.83
C ALA A 102 -1.02 -12.61 -19.37
N ARG A 103 -1.13 -13.78 -18.73
CA ARG A 103 -2.09 -14.84 -19.11
C ARG A 103 -3.56 -14.38 -19.03
N PRO A 104 -4.51 -15.06 -19.73
CA PRO A 104 -5.91 -14.65 -19.78
C PRO A 104 -6.55 -14.39 -18.40
N GLU A 105 -6.29 -15.25 -17.42
CA GLU A 105 -6.81 -15.16 -16.06
C GLU A 105 -6.32 -13.89 -15.36
N LEU A 106 -5.04 -13.54 -15.54
CA LEU A 106 -4.45 -12.34 -14.95
C LEU A 106 -5.05 -11.07 -15.56
N ARG A 107 -5.30 -11.07 -16.87
CA ARG A 107 -5.98 -9.96 -17.56
C ARG A 107 -7.43 -9.82 -17.10
N ALA A 108 -8.15 -10.94 -16.94
CA ALA A 108 -9.53 -10.96 -16.48
C ALA A 108 -9.66 -10.42 -15.05
N VAL A 109 -8.82 -10.91 -14.11
CA VAL A 109 -8.86 -10.39 -12.74
C VAL A 109 -8.40 -8.93 -12.68
N ARG A 110 -7.47 -8.50 -13.54
CA ARG A 110 -7.07 -7.09 -13.60
C ARG A 110 -8.24 -6.19 -14.01
N ALA A 111 -8.96 -6.54 -15.08
CA ALA A 111 -10.13 -5.80 -15.52
C ALA A 111 -11.21 -5.74 -14.43
N PHE A 112 -11.39 -6.83 -13.69
CA PHE A 112 -12.27 -6.85 -12.52
C PHE A 112 -11.81 -5.88 -11.44
N LEU A 113 -10.54 -5.92 -11.02
CA LEU A 113 -9.99 -4.99 -10.01
C LEU A 113 -10.14 -3.52 -10.43
N ASP A 114 -9.93 -3.19 -11.70
CA ASP A 114 -10.14 -1.83 -12.23
C ASP A 114 -11.60 -1.40 -12.06
N SER A 115 -12.57 -2.30 -12.27
CA SER A 115 -13.99 -1.99 -12.08
C SER A 115 -14.39 -1.76 -10.61
N THR A 116 -13.65 -2.33 -9.64
CA THR A 116 -13.93 -2.14 -8.21
C THR A 116 -13.67 -0.71 -7.72
N GLN A 117 -12.87 0.06 -8.47
CA GLN A 117 -12.53 1.45 -8.14
C GLN A 117 -13.72 2.40 -8.35
N THR A 118 -14.76 1.93 -9.04
CA THR A 118 -16.07 2.56 -9.16
C THR A 118 -17.13 1.65 -8.54
N PRO A 119 -17.41 1.77 -7.22
CA PRO A 119 -18.22 0.81 -6.48
C PRO A 119 -19.63 0.54 -7.03
N ASP A 120 -20.20 1.49 -7.78
CA ASP A 120 -21.55 1.37 -8.34
C ASP A 120 -21.61 0.52 -9.63
N ARG A 121 -20.47 0.15 -10.22
CA ARG A 121 -20.38 -0.52 -11.53
C ARG A 121 -19.31 -1.61 -11.56
N VAL A 122 -19.27 -2.45 -10.52
CA VAL A 122 -18.33 -3.58 -10.48
C VAL A 122 -18.71 -4.62 -11.55
N GLY A 123 -17.74 -4.99 -12.39
CA GLY A 123 -17.89 -6.02 -13.41
C GLY A 123 -17.96 -7.43 -12.82
N ARG A 124 -18.20 -8.41 -13.68
CA ARG A 124 -18.12 -9.83 -13.31
C ARG A 124 -16.78 -10.42 -13.75
N VAL A 125 -16.32 -11.45 -13.03
CA VAL A 125 -15.19 -12.30 -13.42
C VAL A 125 -15.60 -13.75 -13.22
N THR A 126 -15.55 -14.54 -14.29
CA THR A 126 -16.06 -15.93 -14.31
C THR A 126 -14.99 -16.95 -14.70
N GLU A 127 -13.94 -16.47 -15.37
CA GLU A 127 -12.83 -17.20 -15.94
C GLU A 127 -11.75 -17.53 -14.89
N VAL A 128 -11.87 -16.94 -13.70
CA VAL A 128 -10.90 -17.05 -12.61
C VAL A 128 -11.58 -17.69 -11.40
N PRO A 129 -10.97 -18.73 -10.77
CA PRO A 129 -11.53 -19.32 -9.56
C PRO A 129 -11.76 -18.25 -8.48
N ARG A 130 -12.90 -18.33 -7.78
CA ARG A 130 -13.28 -17.36 -6.74
C ARG A 130 -12.13 -17.06 -5.76
N ALA A 131 -11.48 -18.11 -5.25
CA ALA A 131 -10.37 -17.96 -4.31
C ALA A 131 -9.21 -17.12 -4.89
N ALA A 132 -8.88 -17.29 -6.18
CA ALA A 132 -7.86 -16.49 -6.85
C ALA A 132 -8.28 -15.02 -7.01
N VAL A 133 -9.57 -14.74 -7.23
CA VAL A 133 -10.08 -13.35 -7.23
C VAL A 133 -9.96 -12.73 -5.83
N GLU A 134 -10.31 -13.47 -4.78
CA GLU A 134 -10.16 -12.99 -3.40
C GLU A 134 -8.69 -12.75 -3.02
N GLU A 135 -7.76 -13.56 -3.51
CA GLU A 135 -6.31 -13.33 -3.37
C GLU A 135 -5.89 -12.02 -4.07
N ALA A 136 -6.35 -11.79 -5.29
CA ALA A 136 -6.04 -10.58 -6.06
C ALA A 136 -6.65 -9.32 -5.42
N LEU A 137 -7.85 -9.41 -4.83
CA LEU A 137 -8.47 -8.32 -4.07
C LEU A 137 -7.63 -7.92 -2.85
N ARG A 138 -6.97 -8.87 -2.18
CA ARG A 138 -6.05 -8.56 -1.05
C ARG A 138 -4.79 -7.86 -1.53
N VAL A 139 -4.27 -8.22 -2.70
CA VAL A 139 -3.17 -7.50 -3.35
C VAL A 139 -3.60 -6.08 -3.68
N ASP A 140 -4.76 -5.89 -4.33
CA ASP A 140 -5.28 -4.56 -4.65
C ASP A 140 -5.51 -3.71 -3.38
N LEU A 141 -6.11 -4.27 -2.33
CA LEU A 141 -6.32 -3.59 -1.04
C LEU A 141 -5.02 -2.98 -0.51
N VAL A 142 -3.95 -3.78 -0.42
CA VAL A 142 -2.64 -3.33 0.09
C VAL A 142 -2.09 -2.18 -0.75
N TRP A 143 -2.09 -2.33 -2.07
CA TRP A 143 -1.44 -1.34 -2.94
C TRP A 143 -2.30 -0.11 -3.15
N ASN A 144 -3.63 -0.20 -3.09
CA ASN A 144 -4.51 0.97 -3.01
C ASN A 144 -4.14 1.84 -1.78
N VAL A 145 -3.86 1.24 -0.62
CA VAL A 145 -3.42 1.95 0.59
C VAL A 145 -2.04 2.57 0.39
N VAL A 146 -1.05 1.76 0.02
CA VAL A 146 0.35 2.20 -0.07
C VAL A 146 0.53 3.28 -1.14
N ASN A 147 -0.11 3.16 -2.30
CA ASN A 147 0.03 4.14 -3.38
C ASN A 147 -0.48 5.53 -2.95
N ARG A 148 -1.61 5.60 -2.24
CA ARG A 148 -2.14 6.87 -1.74
C ARG A 148 -1.24 7.51 -0.70
N ILE A 149 -0.72 6.71 0.23
CA ILE A 149 0.23 7.15 1.24
C ILE A 149 1.53 7.66 0.58
N ALA A 150 2.07 6.89 -0.37
CA ALA A 150 3.30 7.23 -1.07
C ALA A 150 3.16 8.56 -1.83
N ASN A 151 2.05 8.75 -2.54
CA ASN A 151 1.74 10.01 -3.21
C ASN A 151 1.57 11.17 -2.23
N ALA A 152 0.75 10.98 -1.19
CA ALA A 152 0.44 12.01 -0.21
C ALA A 152 1.70 12.47 0.54
N PHE A 153 2.55 11.55 1.00
CA PHE A 153 3.79 11.88 1.72
C PHE A 153 4.97 12.22 0.82
N GLY A 154 4.82 12.08 -0.50
CA GLY A 154 5.85 12.44 -1.47
C GLY A 154 7.04 11.50 -1.41
N PHE A 155 6.79 10.20 -1.47
CA PHE A 155 7.84 9.19 -1.51
C PHE A 155 8.67 9.35 -2.78
N VAL A 156 9.99 9.22 -2.63
CA VAL A 156 10.92 9.25 -3.75
C VAL A 156 11.89 8.08 -3.68
N LEU A 157 12.25 7.56 -4.85
CA LEU A 157 13.33 6.59 -4.99
C LEU A 157 14.66 7.37 -5.07
N ARG A 158 15.58 7.09 -4.15
CA ARG A 158 16.90 7.74 -4.09
C ARG A 158 18.00 6.74 -4.44
N GLY A 159 18.94 7.14 -5.29
CA GLY A 159 20.09 6.30 -5.66
C GLY A 159 19.68 4.92 -6.18
N ASP A 160 20.36 3.87 -5.71
CA ASP A 160 20.12 2.48 -6.12
C ASP A 160 18.97 1.79 -5.33
N GLN A 161 18.07 2.57 -4.71
CA GLN A 161 16.95 2.01 -3.92
C GLN A 161 16.01 1.14 -4.75
N VAL A 162 15.91 1.39 -6.05
CA VAL A 162 15.11 0.55 -6.96
C VAL A 162 15.66 -0.86 -6.96
N HIS A 163 16.96 -1.09 -7.09
CA HIS A 163 17.50 -2.45 -7.16
C HIS A 163 17.80 -3.03 -5.77
N SER A 164 18.42 -2.26 -4.88
CA SER A 164 18.79 -2.73 -3.53
C SER A 164 17.58 -2.92 -2.61
N GLY A 165 16.62 -1.98 -2.64
CA GLY A 165 15.40 -2.01 -1.83
C GLY A 165 14.43 -3.10 -2.26
N THR A 166 14.22 -3.26 -3.57
CA THR A 166 13.36 -4.34 -4.10
C THR A 166 13.96 -5.71 -3.85
N ARG A 167 15.28 -5.89 -3.96
CA ARG A 167 15.95 -7.15 -3.62
C ARG A 167 15.78 -7.51 -2.15
N ALA A 168 15.84 -6.52 -1.25
CA ALA A 168 15.56 -6.73 0.17
C ALA A 168 14.09 -7.12 0.40
N LEU A 169 13.14 -6.40 -0.20
CA LEU A 169 11.71 -6.72 -0.11
C LEU A 169 11.39 -8.13 -0.63
N HIS A 170 11.97 -8.50 -1.78
CA HIS A 170 11.88 -9.83 -2.36
C HIS A 170 12.43 -10.90 -1.41
N ARG A 171 13.62 -10.67 -0.83
CA ARG A 171 14.29 -11.61 0.08
C ARG A 171 13.53 -11.82 1.39
N PHE A 172 12.99 -10.76 1.98
CA PHE A 172 12.31 -10.82 3.27
C PHE A 172 10.79 -11.03 3.15
N GLY A 173 10.27 -10.99 1.93
CA GLY A 173 8.87 -11.26 1.63
C GLY A 173 7.91 -10.36 2.37
N TYR A 174 8.20 -9.05 2.40
CA TYR A 174 7.41 -8.04 3.10
C TYR A 174 7.28 -8.22 4.63
N ARG A 175 8.14 -9.04 5.23
CA ARG A 175 8.18 -9.21 6.69
C ARG A 175 9.21 -8.29 7.32
N PHE A 176 8.86 -7.73 8.47
CA PHE A 176 9.76 -6.96 9.32
C PHE A 176 10.02 -7.69 10.64
N PRO A 177 11.21 -7.51 11.25
CA PRO A 177 11.46 -8.02 12.59
C PRO A 177 10.39 -7.53 13.59
N GLY A 178 9.73 -8.47 14.29
CA GLY A 178 8.59 -8.16 15.15
C GLY A 178 8.88 -7.13 16.25
N PHE A 179 10.11 -7.11 16.77
CA PHE A 179 10.51 -6.11 17.77
C PHE A 179 10.41 -4.66 17.24
N LEU A 180 10.52 -4.43 15.93
CA LEU A 180 10.38 -3.11 15.31
C LEU A 180 8.92 -2.67 15.24
N LEU A 181 8.01 -3.62 15.02
CA LEU A 181 6.58 -3.38 14.87
C LEU A 181 5.82 -3.27 16.21
N ALA A 182 6.51 -3.42 17.35
CA ALA A 182 5.95 -3.49 18.72
C ALA A 182 5.15 -4.76 19.04
N GLY A 183 5.07 -5.04 20.34
CA GLY A 183 4.49 -6.26 20.90
C GLY A 183 2.97 -6.26 20.84
N GLY A 184 2.43 -7.35 20.31
CA GLY A 184 1.02 -7.68 20.24
C GLY A 184 0.89 -9.08 19.65
N ALA A 185 -0.21 -9.77 19.92
CA ALA A 185 -0.53 -11.02 19.25
C ALA A 185 -0.61 -10.79 17.72
N PRO A 186 -0.40 -11.83 16.89
CA PRO A 186 -0.78 -11.76 15.48
C PRO A 186 -2.21 -11.25 15.36
N GLU A 187 -2.49 -10.45 14.33
CA GLU A 187 -3.86 -10.00 14.08
C GLU A 187 -4.64 -11.18 13.50
N ASP A 188 -5.63 -11.68 14.25
CA ASP A 188 -6.45 -12.82 13.81
C ASP A 188 -7.31 -12.46 12.59
N ASP A 189 -7.79 -11.21 12.52
CA ASP A 189 -8.46 -10.62 11.36
C ASP A 189 -7.79 -9.29 10.96
N PRO A 190 -6.80 -9.32 10.07
CA PRO A 190 -6.06 -8.12 9.69
C PRO A 190 -6.89 -7.13 8.86
N ILE A 191 -7.98 -7.57 8.21
CA ILE A 191 -8.88 -6.67 7.46
C ILE A 191 -9.79 -5.93 8.44
N GLU A 192 -10.31 -6.60 9.46
CA GLU A 192 -11.08 -5.95 10.51
C GLU A 192 -10.23 -4.96 11.32
N ALA A 193 -8.95 -5.28 11.56
CA ALA A 193 -8.02 -4.34 12.17
C ALA A 193 -7.82 -3.08 11.31
N LEU A 194 -7.77 -3.20 9.99
CA LEU A 194 -7.75 -2.04 9.08
C LEU A 194 -9.05 -1.24 9.17
N ARG A 195 -10.21 -1.88 9.32
CA ARG A 195 -11.48 -1.17 9.57
C ARG A 195 -11.46 -0.41 10.90
N GLU A 196 -10.81 -0.97 11.93
CA GLU A 196 -10.64 -0.29 13.21
C GLU A 196 -9.78 0.97 13.10
N VAL A 197 -8.75 0.98 12.24
CA VAL A 197 -7.98 2.21 11.92
C VAL A 197 -8.91 3.30 11.41
N VAL A 198 -9.85 2.96 10.52
CA VAL A 198 -10.82 3.93 9.99
C VAL A 198 -11.77 4.44 11.07
N ARG A 199 -12.30 3.54 11.92
CA ARG A 199 -13.24 3.92 12.99
C ARG A 199 -12.63 4.85 14.03
N ARG A 200 -11.33 4.69 14.31
CA ARG A 200 -10.60 5.52 15.30
C ARG A 200 -10.23 6.91 14.80
N THR A 201 -10.32 7.15 13.49
CA THR A 201 -9.91 8.42 12.89
C THR A 201 -11.04 8.99 12.02
N PRO A 202 -12.14 9.45 12.66
CA PRO A 202 -13.25 10.08 11.93
C PRO A 202 -12.77 11.36 11.22
N VAL A 203 -13.23 11.55 9.99
CA VAL A 203 -12.89 12.72 9.17
C VAL A 203 -13.77 13.90 9.59
N GLY A 204 -13.18 14.91 10.21
CA GLY A 204 -13.82 16.17 10.56
C GLY A 204 -14.07 17.09 9.35
N ASP A 205 -14.92 18.09 9.55
CA ASP A 205 -15.27 19.08 8.51
C ASP A 205 -14.09 19.96 8.08
N ASP A 206 -13.16 20.20 9.00
CA ASP A 206 -11.91 20.94 8.83
C ASP A 206 -10.92 20.22 7.90
N VAL A 207 -10.94 18.88 7.91
CA VAL A 207 -10.00 18.05 7.12
C VAL A 207 -10.63 17.36 5.91
N LYS A 208 -11.94 17.52 5.68
CA LYS A 208 -12.68 16.81 4.62
C LYS A 208 -12.12 17.03 3.22
N PHE A 209 -11.61 18.24 2.93
CA PHE A 209 -11.02 18.54 1.62
C PHE A 209 -9.75 17.72 1.40
N TYR A 210 -8.85 17.71 2.40
CA TYR A 210 -7.63 16.91 2.35
C TYR A 210 -7.94 15.42 2.25
N ALA A 211 -8.89 14.91 3.05
CA ALA A 211 -9.30 13.51 2.99
C ALA A 211 -9.88 13.15 1.59
N ALA A 212 -10.67 14.03 0.98
CA ALA A 212 -11.16 13.84 -0.38
C ALA A 212 -10.02 13.83 -1.41
N LEU A 213 -9.01 14.68 -1.22
CA LEU A 213 -7.82 14.74 -2.08
C LEU A 213 -7.02 13.43 -1.98
N VAL A 214 -6.71 12.96 -0.76
CA VAL A 214 -6.04 11.67 -0.54
C VAL A 214 -6.83 10.51 -1.15
N ARG A 215 -8.15 10.47 -0.94
CA ARG A 215 -9.02 9.40 -1.44
C ARG A 215 -9.04 9.32 -2.97
N ASN A 216 -9.22 10.45 -3.63
CA ASN A 216 -9.59 10.50 -5.05
C ASN A 216 -8.44 10.92 -5.98
N ALA A 217 -7.45 11.65 -5.47
CA ALA A 217 -6.38 12.22 -6.28
C ALA A 217 -5.11 12.46 -5.46
N SER A 218 -4.66 11.42 -4.74
CA SER A 218 -3.48 11.50 -3.86
C SER A 218 -2.23 12.05 -4.57
N TYR A 219 -2.07 11.79 -5.87
CA TYR A 219 -0.99 12.29 -6.72
C TYR A 219 -1.00 13.82 -6.89
N ARG A 220 -2.08 14.50 -6.51
CA ARG A 220 -2.22 15.97 -6.53
C ARG A 220 -1.97 16.62 -5.18
N VAL A 221 -1.71 15.85 -4.13
CA VAL A 221 -1.37 16.39 -2.81
C VAL A 221 -0.03 17.11 -2.89
N THR A 222 0.00 18.32 -2.36
CA THR A 222 1.15 19.23 -2.39
C THR A 222 1.60 19.62 -0.98
N ASP A 223 2.73 20.32 -0.87
CA ASP A 223 3.23 20.81 0.42
C ASP A 223 2.29 21.89 1.01
N GLU A 224 1.62 22.68 0.15
CA GLU A 224 0.63 23.68 0.59
C GLU A 224 -0.55 23.04 1.32
N ASP A 225 -0.95 21.83 0.94
CA ASP A 225 -2.05 21.13 1.62
C ASP A 225 -1.65 20.76 3.05
N PHE A 226 -0.39 20.37 3.27
CA PHE A 226 0.14 20.09 4.61
C PHE A 226 0.32 21.37 5.43
N ASP A 227 0.77 22.46 4.81
CA ASP A 227 0.92 23.76 5.49
C ASP A 227 -0.44 24.32 5.95
N ARG A 228 -1.50 24.13 5.16
CA ARG A 228 -2.87 24.47 5.58
C ARG A 228 -3.32 23.66 6.78
N LEU A 229 -3.06 22.35 6.81
CA LEU A 229 -3.39 21.51 7.96
C LEU A 229 -2.63 21.92 9.23
N ARG A 230 -1.33 22.22 9.11
CA ARG A 230 -0.53 22.72 10.23
C ARG A 230 -1.02 24.08 10.72
N ALA A 231 -1.36 24.99 9.80
CA ALA A 231 -1.92 26.30 10.14
C ALA A 231 -3.29 26.20 10.82
N ALA A 232 -4.06 25.15 10.53
CA ALA A 232 -5.31 24.82 11.22
C ALA A 232 -5.10 24.15 12.59
N GLY A 233 -3.85 23.89 12.99
CA GLY A 233 -3.50 23.36 14.31
C GLY A 233 -3.29 21.85 14.36
N HIS A 234 -3.35 21.14 13.23
CA HIS A 234 -3.08 19.70 13.20
C HIS A 234 -1.58 19.41 13.34
N SER A 235 -1.26 18.49 14.25
CA SER A 235 0.08 17.92 14.40
C SER A 235 0.43 17.00 13.23
N GLU A 236 1.73 16.77 12.99
CA GLU A 236 2.17 15.80 11.98
C GLU A 236 1.70 14.36 12.29
N ASP A 237 1.46 14.05 13.57
CA ASP A 237 0.85 12.80 14.01
C ASP A 237 -0.60 12.66 13.55
N GLU A 238 -1.41 13.69 13.75
CA GLU A 238 -2.82 13.69 13.30
C GLU A 238 -2.91 13.65 11.77
N ILE A 239 -2.04 14.39 11.08
CA ILE A 239 -1.99 14.36 9.60
C ILE A 239 -1.59 12.97 9.11
N PHE A 240 -0.63 12.32 9.77
CA PHE A 240 -0.23 10.94 9.44
C PHE A 240 -1.39 9.96 9.62
N GLU A 241 -2.04 9.98 10.79
CA GLU A 241 -3.15 9.08 11.12
C GLU A 241 -4.34 9.29 10.16
N LEU A 242 -4.69 10.55 9.89
CA LEU A 242 -5.73 10.93 8.93
C LEU A 242 -5.42 10.40 7.52
N THR A 243 -4.19 10.57 7.04
CA THR A 243 -3.77 10.12 5.70
C THR A 243 -3.86 8.59 5.59
N ALA A 244 -3.37 7.89 6.61
CA ALA A 244 -3.42 6.43 6.67
C ALA A 244 -4.86 5.91 6.73
N ALA A 245 -5.68 6.42 7.65
CA ALA A 245 -7.09 6.03 7.79
C ALA A 245 -7.90 6.33 6.52
N THR A 246 -7.69 7.50 5.89
CA THR A 246 -8.35 7.86 4.63
C THR A 246 -7.94 6.92 3.49
N SER A 247 -6.67 6.56 3.41
CA SER A 247 -6.16 5.63 2.39
C SER A 247 -6.73 4.23 2.60
N VAL A 248 -6.87 3.78 3.85
CA VAL A 248 -7.49 2.50 4.23
C VAL A 248 -8.98 2.49 3.92
N ASP A 249 -9.74 3.53 4.29
CA ASP A 249 -11.17 3.67 3.95
C ASP A 249 -11.39 3.59 2.43
N ALA A 250 -10.58 4.31 1.65
CA ALA A 250 -10.66 4.29 0.19
C ALA A 250 -10.44 2.87 -0.37
N ALA A 251 -9.42 2.16 0.12
CA ALA A 251 -9.07 0.84 -0.34
C ALA A 251 -10.09 -0.22 0.08
N LEU A 252 -10.64 -0.13 1.30
CA LEU A 252 -11.68 -1.02 1.81
C LEU A 252 -12.98 -0.88 1.00
N ARG A 253 -13.33 0.32 0.52
CA ARG A 253 -14.51 0.49 -0.35
C ARG A 253 -14.40 -0.30 -1.64
N SER A 254 -13.25 -0.26 -2.31
CA SER A 254 -12.98 -1.06 -3.51
C SER A 254 -12.97 -2.55 -3.19
N TYR A 255 -12.28 -2.95 -2.11
CA TYR A 255 -12.22 -4.34 -1.64
C TYR A 255 -13.62 -4.90 -1.35
N ASP A 256 -14.43 -4.21 -0.56
CA ASP A 256 -15.78 -4.63 -0.18
C ASP A 256 -16.71 -4.66 -1.40
N ALA A 257 -16.54 -3.74 -2.36
CA ALA A 257 -17.28 -3.77 -3.63
C ALA A 257 -16.95 -5.01 -4.47
N GLY A 258 -15.66 -5.37 -4.55
CA GLY A 258 -15.21 -6.61 -5.17
C GLY A 258 -15.76 -7.85 -4.47
N MET A 259 -15.67 -7.91 -3.14
CA MET A 259 -16.21 -9.04 -2.35
C MET A 259 -17.73 -9.20 -2.52
N ARG A 260 -18.49 -8.09 -2.56
CA ARG A 260 -19.94 -8.12 -2.85
C ARG A 260 -20.25 -8.63 -4.25
N ALA A 261 -19.44 -8.30 -5.25
CA ALA A 261 -19.64 -8.78 -6.62
C ALA A 261 -19.36 -10.29 -6.78
N LEU A 262 -18.68 -10.91 -5.81
CA LEU A 262 -18.48 -12.34 -5.74
C LEU A 262 -19.58 -13.08 -4.98
N ALA A 263 -20.38 -12.39 -4.15
CA ALA A 263 -21.46 -12.99 -3.36
C ALA A 263 -22.67 -13.38 -4.22
#